data_AF-T0L7L5-F1
#
_entry.id   AF-T0L7L5-F1
#
_cell.length_a   1.000
_cell.length_b   1.000
_cell.length_c   1.000
_cell.angle_alpha   90.00
_cell.angle_beta   90.00
_cell.angle_gamma   90.00
#
_symmetry.space_group_name_H-M   'P 1'
#
loop_
_entity.id
_entity.type
_entity.pdbx_description
1 polymer ?
#
loop_
_entity_poly.entity_id
_entity_poly.type
_entity_poly.pdbx_seq_one_letter_code
_entity_poly.pdbx_strand_id
1 'polypeptide(L)'
;MSSPSPHKPRRRAGKKGNGIGGGSSSSPAVDNQLSKKEALVKVPVFPLASFLWPARGSVSQWEVLPLILMVVGLFRWAAGLWGYSGFQKPPMFGDYEAQRHWMEITTQIPVSQWYFHDLQWWGLDYPPLTAYHSWLCGKVGALIDPTWFELYTSRGSDDPTLKIFMRATVIVSEYLIYIPAAVIFVRRFSRHSGVPTWTAWMALVAILLQPGTILIDHVHFQYNTVMLGFVLASMSSMLAGRYLWSAVFFVAALGFKQMALYYAFSVFSFLLGSCVFPLKPGRFIGIALVTVAAFAILIAPLVLGTVYDARRGIDARPDYDGPPPALPLFPWLTDILDTNAVYYPVVEQLVQMVHRIFPFARGLFEDKVANFWCALNVVVKLRKYPSELLQRGALLVTTAFIIPPNLVLFFRPRKSLLPLAFATTAWGFFLFSFQVHEKSVLLPLMPMTLLLAGKQGLSRDVRAWVGFANILGVWTMFPLLKRVDLSVPYAVLTLLWTFLLGLPPTSLSAYFQEDHSALRKWATFLLHGGFYIAMAAWHVVEATVPPPIDKPDLWVVANVGLGAVGFGICYLWCLVQLVAQSDILTRGSTKSKAKSQ
;
A
#
# COMPACT_ATOMS: atom_id res chain seq x y z
N MET A 1 -24.28 48.19 31.24
CA MET A 1 -22.80 48.18 31.23
C MET A 1 -22.31 47.10 32.18
N SER A 2 -21.13 46.55 31.93
CA SER A 2 -20.34 45.62 32.76
C SER A 2 -20.75 44.15 32.86
N SER A 3 -19.73 43.32 32.63
CA SER A 3 -19.62 41.86 32.47
C SER A 3 -19.95 41.03 33.71
N PRO A 4 -20.05 39.69 33.56
CA PRO A 4 -19.76 38.76 34.65
C PRO A 4 -18.51 37.89 34.40
N SER A 5 -17.51 38.15 35.24
CA SER A 5 -16.85 37.28 36.24
C SER A 5 -16.28 35.88 35.88
N PRO A 6 -15.05 35.55 36.37
CA PRO A 6 -14.34 34.30 36.09
C PRO A 6 -14.55 33.15 37.09
N HIS A 7 -14.20 31.97 36.61
CA HIS A 7 -14.27 30.63 37.19
C HIS A 7 -13.41 30.45 38.48
N LYS A 8 -13.98 29.87 39.54
CA LYS A 8 -13.27 29.43 40.77
C LYS A 8 -12.63 28.03 40.60
N PRO A 9 -11.46 27.75 41.21
CA PRO A 9 -10.86 26.41 41.31
C PRO A 9 -11.19 25.69 42.63
N ARG A 10 -11.26 24.34 42.60
CA ARG A 10 -11.58 23.48 43.76
C ARG A 10 -10.31 22.96 44.46
N ARG A 11 -10.32 23.06 45.80
CA ARG A 11 -9.21 22.85 46.77
C ARG A 11 -8.74 21.40 46.95
N ARG A 12 -7.45 21.27 47.28
CA ARG A 12 -6.75 20.10 47.89
C ARG A 12 -7.21 19.87 49.34
N ALA A 13 -7.29 18.61 49.77
CA ALA A 13 -7.51 18.21 51.17
C ALA A 13 -6.17 17.92 51.88
N GLY A 14 -6.00 18.49 53.07
CA GLY A 14 -4.83 18.36 53.94
C GLY A 14 -4.94 17.23 54.95
N LYS A 15 -3.76 16.69 55.31
CA LYS A 15 -3.51 15.59 56.25
C LYS A 15 -3.55 16.11 57.71
N LYS A 16 -4.26 15.42 58.62
CA LYS A 16 -4.14 15.59 60.08
C LYS A 16 -3.08 14.62 60.63
N GLY A 17 -2.24 15.11 61.54
CA GLY A 17 -1.32 14.31 62.34
C GLY A 17 -1.87 13.98 63.72
N ASN A 18 -1.28 12.98 64.36
CA ASN A 18 -1.13 12.85 65.81
C ASN A 18 0.08 11.95 66.08
N GLY A 19 0.98 12.39 66.96
CA GLY A 19 2.27 11.74 67.24
C GLY A 19 2.27 10.84 68.48
N ILE A 20 3.46 10.33 68.81
CA ILE A 20 4.15 10.36 70.13
C ILE A 20 5.39 9.44 70.08
N GLY A 21 6.55 9.99 70.48
CA GLY A 21 7.51 9.37 71.42
C GLY A 21 8.71 8.57 70.87
N GLY A 22 9.93 9.02 71.22
CA GLY A 22 11.11 8.15 71.40
C GLY A 22 12.32 8.46 70.51
N GLY A 23 13.41 8.94 71.11
CA GLY A 23 14.58 9.52 70.42
C GLY A 23 15.75 8.60 70.05
N SER A 24 16.86 9.28 69.77
CA SER A 24 18.24 8.84 69.49
C SER A 24 18.66 8.65 68.01
N SER A 25 19.19 9.75 67.48
CA SER A 25 20.44 9.86 66.72
C SER A 25 21.02 8.60 66.06
N SER A 26 20.93 8.53 64.73
CA SER A 26 22.10 8.40 63.86
C SER A 26 21.69 8.63 62.39
N SER A 27 22.45 9.47 61.71
CA SER A 27 22.55 9.57 60.25
C SER A 27 24.06 9.63 59.96
N PRO A 28 24.56 9.23 58.77
CA PRO A 28 23.83 9.29 57.51
C PRO A 28 24.08 8.13 56.52
N ALA A 29 23.24 8.12 55.49
CA ALA A 29 23.60 7.79 54.10
C ALA A 29 23.98 6.35 53.73
N VAL A 30 22.97 5.51 53.49
CA VAL A 30 22.95 4.56 52.36
C VAL A 30 21.48 4.45 51.90
N ASP A 31 21.24 4.16 50.63
CA ASP A 31 19.93 3.94 49.98
C ASP A 31 19.11 5.15 49.52
N ASN A 32 19.76 5.97 48.68
CA ASN A 32 19.00 6.66 47.63
C ASN A 32 19.67 6.59 46.24
N GLN A 33 20.51 5.58 45.99
CA GLN A 33 21.22 5.40 44.71
C GLN A 33 20.50 4.52 43.68
N LEU A 34 19.36 3.90 44.01
CA LEU A 34 18.66 3.00 43.07
C LEU A 34 17.59 3.68 42.18
N SER A 35 17.25 4.96 42.42
CA SER A 35 16.26 5.69 41.62
C SER A 35 16.84 6.73 40.66
N LYS A 36 18.17 6.84 40.54
CA LYS A 36 18.85 7.86 39.72
C LYS A 36 19.66 7.32 38.53
N LYS A 37 19.51 6.04 38.18
CA LYS A 37 20.14 5.43 36.99
C LYS A 37 19.30 5.50 35.71
N GLU A 38 18.12 6.12 35.72
CA GLU A 38 17.28 6.30 34.51
C GLU A 38 17.57 7.57 33.70
N ALA A 39 18.59 8.36 34.06
CA ALA A 39 18.93 9.61 33.37
C ALA A 39 20.31 9.59 32.65
N LEU A 40 20.79 8.42 32.22
CA LEU A 40 21.78 8.39 31.15
C LEU A 40 21.04 8.63 29.83
N VAL A 41 21.10 9.87 29.34
CA VAL A 41 20.56 10.32 28.06
C VAL A 41 21.07 9.39 26.95
N LYS A 42 20.29 8.36 26.61
CA LYS A 42 20.59 7.49 25.48
C LYS A 42 20.49 8.33 24.20
N VAL A 43 21.64 8.66 23.62
CA VAL A 43 21.77 9.34 22.32
C VAL A 43 20.85 8.67 21.31
N PRO A 44 20.15 9.44 20.45
CA PRO A 44 19.30 8.88 19.40
C PRO A 44 20.08 7.89 18.51
N VAL A 45 19.48 6.71 18.29
CA VAL A 45 20.13 5.54 17.66
C VAL A 45 20.33 5.70 16.15
N PHE A 46 19.57 6.60 15.50
CA PHE A 46 19.61 6.87 14.06
C PHE A 46 18.94 8.23 13.74
N PRO A 47 19.17 8.84 12.56
CA PRO A 47 18.81 10.24 12.29
C PRO A 47 17.34 10.61 12.53
N LEU A 48 16.38 9.78 12.14
CA LEU A 48 14.96 10.06 12.42
C LEU A 48 14.65 10.13 13.93
N ALA A 49 15.35 9.34 14.75
CA ALA A 49 15.23 9.41 16.20
C ALA A 49 15.76 10.76 16.73
N SER A 50 16.80 11.30 16.09
CA SER A 50 17.38 12.59 16.41
C SER A 50 16.45 13.73 16.00
N PHE A 51 15.90 13.70 14.78
CA PHE A 51 14.99 14.74 14.28
C PHE A 51 13.76 14.91 15.14
N LEU A 52 13.15 13.80 15.52
CA LEU A 52 11.97 13.87 16.35
C LEU A 52 12.33 14.16 17.82
N TRP A 53 13.60 14.00 18.25
CA TRP A 53 13.99 13.94 19.69
C TRP A 53 13.38 15.05 20.55
N PRO A 54 13.27 16.31 20.07
CA PRO A 54 12.58 17.37 20.80
C PRO A 54 11.12 17.02 21.16
N ALA A 55 10.42 16.27 20.32
CA ALA A 55 9.04 15.83 20.53
C ALA A 55 8.90 14.65 21.52
N ARG A 56 10.01 14.06 22.01
CA ARG A 56 9.99 13.02 23.05
C ARG A 56 9.50 13.57 24.40
N GLY A 57 9.78 14.84 24.68
CA GLY A 57 9.38 15.55 25.89
C GLY A 57 8.15 16.46 25.72
N SER A 58 7.58 16.56 24.51
CA SER A 58 6.41 17.40 24.27
C SER A 58 5.25 16.98 25.16
N VAL A 59 4.72 17.96 25.91
CA VAL A 59 3.63 17.75 26.88
C VAL A 59 2.31 17.42 26.16
N SER A 60 2.16 17.80 24.88
CA SER A 60 0.95 17.58 24.09
C SER A 60 1.18 16.71 22.86
N GLN A 61 0.64 15.48 22.89
CA GLN A 61 0.55 14.60 21.71
C GLN A 61 -0.26 15.22 20.55
N TRP A 62 -1.05 16.26 20.86
CA TRP A 62 -1.88 16.98 19.90
C TRP A 62 -1.07 17.91 18.99
N GLU A 63 0.16 18.27 19.35
CA GLU A 63 1.04 19.11 18.52
C GLU A 63 1.90 18.26 17.56
N VAL A 64 2.35 17.09 18.03
CA VAL A 64 3.28 16.23 17.28
C VAL A 64 2.67 15.72 15.98
N LEU A 65 1.39 15.29 16.00
CA LEU A 65 0.75 14.75 14.81
C LEU A 65 0.56 15.82 13.71
N PRO A 66 -0.03 17.01 13.96
CA PRO A 66 -0.11 18.08 12.97
C PRO A 66 1.25 18.45 12.37
N LEU A 67 2.32 18.52 13.17
CA LEU A 67 3.66 18.80 12.68
C LEU A 67 4.17 17.70 11.74
N ILE A 68 3.98 16.43 12.10
CA ILE A 68 4.30 15.30 11.22
C ILE A 68 3.53 15.44 9.90
N LEU A 69 2.22 15.65 9.96
CA LEU A 69 1.38 15.75 8.77
C LEU A 69 1.72 16.95 7.89
N MET A 70 2.13 18.07 8.47
CA MET A 70 2.59 19.24 7.75
C MET A 70 3.90 18.96 7.02
N VAL A 71 4.91 18.41 7.70
CA VAL A 71 6.20 18.06 7.09
C VAL A 71 6.04 17.02 5.98
N VAL A 72 5.27 15.96 6.26
CA VAL A 72 4.94 14.91 5.29
C VAL A 72 4.23 15.47 4.05
N GLY A 73 3.33 16.43 4.25
CA GLY A 73 2.62 17.13 3.18
C GLY A 73 3.54 18.01 2.35
N LEU A 74 4.47 18.73 2.99
CA LEU A 74 5.47 19.54 2.30
C LEU A 74 6.36 18.68 1.38
N PHE A 75 6.82 17.51 1.84
CA PHE A 75 7.59 16.60 1.00
C PHE A 75 6.80 16.10 -0.22
N ARG A 76 5.51 15.79 -0.06
CA ARG A 76 4.63 15.38 -1.16
C ARG A 76 4.39 16.50 -2.16
N TRP A 77 4.11 17.71 -1.66
CA TRP A 77 3.90 18.88 -2.49
C TRP A 77 5.17 19.22 -3.29
N ALA A 78 6.33 19.23 -2.62
CA ALA A 78 7.63 19.44 -3.27
C ALA A 78 7.94 18.37 -4.32
N ALA A 79 7.61 17.10 -4.05
CA ALA A 79 7.75 16.02 -5.03
C ALA A 79 6.88 16.24 -6.28
N GLY A 80 5.68 16.80 -6.11
CA GLY A 80 4.75 17.11 -7.20
C GLY A 80 5.20 18.22 -8.18
N LEU A 81 6.22 18.99 -7.82
CA LEU A 81 6.78 20.06 -8.66
C LEU A 81 7.53 19.50 -9.90
N TRP A 82 8.06 18.28 -9.79
CA TRP A 82 8.74 17.58 -10.89
C TRP A 82 7.78 17.23 -12.04
N GLY A 83 8.35 16.74 -13.16
CA GLY A 83 7.59 16.20 -14.29
C GLY A 83 6.66 15.05 -13.89
N TYR A 84 5.83 14.61 -14.83
CA TYR A 84 4.89 13.50 -14.66
C TYR A 84 5.01 12.48 -15.79
N SER A 85 4.39 11.32 -15.61
CA SER A 85 4.38 10.26 -16.63
C SER A 85 3.77 10.75 -17.94
N GLY A 86 4.58 10.75 -19.00
CA GLY A 86 4.15 11.12 -20.35
C GLY A 86 4.19 12.61 -20.68
N PHE A 87 4.81 13.45 -19.84
CA PHE A 87 4.95 14.89 -20.12
C PHE A 87 5.61 15.13 -21.48
N GLN A 88 4.90 15.82 -22.38
CA GLN A 88 5.34 16.12 -23.75
C GLN A 88 5.81 14.89 -24.55
N LYS A 89 5.11 13.75 -24.38
CA LYS A 89 5.37 12.50 -25.12
C LYS A 89 4.16 12.08 -25.98
N PRO A 90 3.85 12.78 -27.08
CA PRO A 90 2.85 12.32 -28.04
C PRO A 90 3.26 10.97 -28.67
N PRO A 91 2.32 10.19 -29.24
CA PRO A 91 0.91 10.52 -29.41
C PRO A 91 0.05 10.21 -28.19
N MET A 92 0.42 9.26 -27.33
CA MET A 92 -0.46 8.74 -26.26
C MET A 92 -0.18 9.33 -24.86
N PHE A 93 0.92 10.06 -24.65
CA PHE A 93 1.31 10.54 -23.31
C PHE A 93 1.43 9.38 -22.30
N GLY A 94 1.02 9.56 -21.05
CA GLY A 94 1.24 8.59 -19.97
C GLY A 94 0.14 8.59 -18.91
N ASP A 95 0.45 8.08 -17.71
CA ASP A 95 -0.55 7.85 -16.67
C ASP A 95 -1.28 9.14 -16.24
N TYR A 96 -0.63 10.31 -16.35
CA TYR A 96 -1.27 11.61 -16.09
C TYR A 96 -2.45 11.87 -17.04
N GLU A 97 -2.25 11.66 -18.33
CA GLU A 97 -3.28 11.85 -19.35
C GLU A 97 -4.40 10.83 -19.20
N ALA A 98 -4.08 9.59 -18.83
CA ALA A 98 -5.09 8.58 -18.54
C ALA A 98 -6.07 9.04 -17.44
N GLN A 99 -5.54 9.56 -16.33
CA GLN A 99 -6.39 10.06 -15.24
C GLN A 99 -7.18 11.32 -15.65
N ARG A 100 -6.56 12.25 -16.39
CA ARG A 100 -7.24 13.45 -16.91
C ARG A 100 -8.41 13.05 -17.82
N HIS A 101 -8.16 12.13 -18.74
CA HIS A 101 -9.16 11.61 -19.66
C HIS A 101 -10.30 10.89 -18.91
N TRP A 102 -10.01 10.16 -17.83
CA TRP A 102 -11.07 9.59 -16.98
C TRP A 102 -11.94 10.66 -16.32
N MET A 103 -11.37 11.82 -15.94
CA MET A 103 -12.17 12.96 -15.45
C MET A 103 -13.01 13.59 -16.56
N GLU A 104 -12.46 13.71 -17.78
CA GLU A 104 -13.18 14.15 -18.98
C GLU A 104 -14.39 13.24 -19.27
N ILE A 105 -14.18 11.94 -19.51
CA ILE A 105 -15.27 11.04 -19.89
C ILE A 105 -16.34 10.96 -18.80
N THR A 106 -15.95 10.83 -17.53
CA THR A 106 -16.93 10.64 -16.46
C THR A 106 -17.81 11.88 -16.27
N THR A 107 -17.35 13.06 -16.69
CA THR A 107 -18.10 14.32 -16.55
C THR A 107 -18.86 14.75 -17.80
N GLN A 108 -18.42 14.33 -18.98
CA GLN A 108 -18.95 14.78 -20.27
C GLN A 108 -19.87 13.77 -20.97
N ILE A 109 -19.74 12.46 -20.68
CA ILE A 109 -20.57 11.43 -21.34
C ILE A 109 -21.53 10.71 -20.37
N PRO A 110 -22.65 10.15 -20.87
CA PRO A 110 -23.59 9.34 -20.08
C PRO A 110 -22.92 8.16 -19.37
N VAL A 111 -23.48 7.78 -18.21
CA VAL A 111 -22.93 6.73 -17.33
C VAL A 111 -22.87 5.38 -18.04
N SER A 112 -23.88 5.09 -18.87
CA SER A 112 -23.96 3.89 -19.71
C SER A 112 -22.80 3.75 -20.71
N GLN A 113 -22.08 4.84 -21.03
CA GLN A 113 -21.02 4.85 -22.05
C GLN A 113 -19.59 4.82 -21.45
N TRP A 114 -19.43 4.99 -20.14
CA TRP A 114 -18.12 5.14 -19.48
C TRP A 114 -17.11 4.01 -19.78
N TYR A 115 -17.59 2.76 -19.90
CA TYR A 115 -16.74 1.59 -20.15
C TYR A 115 -16.70 1.15 -21.62
N PHE A 116 -17.30 1.95 -22.52
CA PHE A 116 -17.37 1.68 -23.96
C PHE A 116 -16.67 2.75 -24.80
N HIS A 117 -16.63 3.99 -24.30
CA HIS A 117 -16.08 5.14 -25.03
C HIS A 117 -14.58 5.00 -25.32
N ASP A 118 -14.22 5.25 -26.58
CA ASP A 118 -12.85 5.36 -27.11
C ASP A 118 -11.80 4.49 -26.39
N LEU A 119 -12.01 3.16 -26.43
CA LEU A 119 -11.18 2.21 -25.67
C LEU A 119 -9.70 2.22 -26.07
N GLN A 120 -9.34 2.80 -27.21
CA GLN A 120 -7.97 2.95 -27.69
C GLN A 120 -7.27 4.15 -27.05
N TRP A 121 -8.00 5.19 -26.67
CA TRP A 121 -7.47 6.37 -25.99
C TRP A 121 -7.73 6.32 -24.48
N TRP A 122 -6.85 5.63 -23.74
CA TRP A 122 -6.91 5.53 -22.28
C TRP A 122 -8.30 5.21 -21.71
N GLY A 123 -8.97 4.20 -22.28
CA GLY A 123 -10.27 3.75 -21.79
C GLY A 123 -10.28 3.42 -20.30
N LEU A 124 -11.47 3.49 -19.69
CA LEU A 124 -11.64 3.28 -18.26
C LEU A 124 -11.43 1.79 -17.89
N ASP A 125 -10.31 1.51 -17.22
CA ASP A 125 -9.87 0.14 -16.87
C ASP A 125 -10.05 -0.20 -15.39
N TYR A 126 -10.50 0.76 -14.58
CA TYR A 126 -10.61 0.60 -13.13
C TYR A 126 -12.08 0.43 -12.69
N PRO A 127 -12.31 -0.17 -11.50
CA PRO A 127 -13.66 -0.41 -11.02
C PRO A 127 -14.39 0.89 -10.62
N PRO A 128 -15.71 0.82 -10.36
CA PRO A 128 -16.57 2.00 -10.33
C PRO A 128 -16.18 3.09 -9.32
N LEU A 129 -15.53 2.76 -8.20
CA LEU A 129 -15.13 3.78 -7.23
C LEU A 129 -14.06 4.72 -7.81
N THR A 130 -13.20 4.24 -8.71
CA THR A 130 -12.31 5.15 -9.46
C THR A 130 -13.10 6.02 -10.41
N ALA A 131 -14.09 5.48 -11.13
CA ALA A 131 -14.94 6.29 -12.00
C ALA A 131 -15.64 7.42 -11.24
N TYR A 132 -16.19 7.12 -10.05
CA TYR A 132 -16.83 8.11 -9.19
C TYR A 132 -15.84 9.12 -8.61
N HIS A 133 -14.62 8.67 -8.30
CA HIS A 133 -13.55 9.54 -7.88
C HIS A 133 -13.13 10.52 -8.99
N SER A 134 -12.92 10.02 -10.21
CA SER A 134 -12.62 10.84 -11.40
C SER A 134 -13.76 11.78 -11.74
N TRP A 135 -15.02 11.33 -11.60
CA TRP A 135 -16.20 12.18 -11.78
C TRP A 135 -16.21 13.35 -10.79
N LEU A 136 -15.98 13.07 -9.51
CA LEU A 136 -15.96 14.10 -8.48
C LEU A 136 -14.83 15.11 -8.71
N CYS A 137 -13.61 14.62 -8.98
CA CYS A 137 -12.45 15.46 -9.29
C CYS A 137 -12.71 16.29 -10.56
N GLY A 138 -13.21 15.69 -11.63
CA GLY A 138 -13.53 16.37 -12.88
C GLY A 138 -14.60 17.44 -12.68
N LYS A 139 -15.67 17.17 -11.91
CA LYS A 139 -16.69 18.19 -11.60
C LYS A 139 -16.12 19.36 -10.81
N VAL A 140 -15.27 19.11 -9.80
CA VAL A 140 -14.61 20.18 -9.05
C VAL A 140 -13.67 20.98 -9.96
N GLY A 141 -12.90 20.32 -10.82
CA GLY A 141 -11.98 20.98 -11.73
C GLY A 141 -12.71 21.80 -12.81
N ALA A 142 -13.83 21.31 -13.34
CA ALA A 142 -14.65 22.03 -14.31
C ALA A 142 -15.32 23.30 -13.73
N LEU A 143 -15.45 23.41 -12.40
CA LEU A 143 -15.86 24.66 -11.74
C LEU A 143 -14.75 25.72 -11.72
N ILE A 144 -13.49 25.31 -11.85
CA ILE A 144 -12.32 26.19 -11.91
C ILE A 144 -12.07 26.59 -13.37
N ASP A 145 -11.91 25.59 -14.24
CA ASP A 145 -11.75 25.77 -15.67
C ASP A 145 -12.38 24.58 -16.43
N PRO A 146 -13.48 24.80 -17.17
CA PRO A 146 -14.16 23.74 -17.91
C PRO A 146 -13.33 23.21 -19.09
N THR A 147 -12.37 23.98 -19.61
CA THR A 147 -11.58 23.60 -20.80
C THR A 147 -10.63 22.43 -20.51
N TRP A 148 -10.30 22.17 -19.25
CA TRP A 148 -9.43 21.06 -18.83
C TRP A 148 -10.01 19.67 -19.12
N PHE A 149 -11.34 19.57 -19.22
CA PHE A 149 -12.09 18.32 -19.35
C PHE A 149 -13.13 18.39 -20.47
N GLU A 150 -12.91 19.24 -21.46
CA GLU A 150 -13.77 19.33 -22.64
C GLU A 150 -13.52 18.10 -23.55
N LEU A 151 -14.60 17.47 -23.99
CA LEU A 151 -14.54 16.19 -24.70
C LEU A 151 -13.78 16.35 -26.02
N TYR A 152 -12.79 15.49 -26.25
CA TYR A 152 -11.89 15.45 -27.42
C TYR A 152 -10.88 16.60 -27.55
N THR A 153 -11.25 17.84 -27.20
CA THR A 153 -10.39 19.02 -27.37
C THR A 153 -9.30 19.12 -26.29
N SER A 154 -9.58 18.65 -25.08
CA SER A 154 -8.66 18.75 -23.94
C SER A 154 -7.57 17.66 -23.88
N ARG A 155 -7.52 16.78 -24.89
CA ARG A 155 -6.57 15.66 -24.96
C ARG A 155 -5.12 16.14 -25.03
N GLY A 156 -4.29 15.63 -24.13
CA GLY A 156 -2.88 16.00 -24.05
C GLY A 156 -2.63 17.43 -23.57
N SER A 157 -3.57 18.03 -22.83
CA SER A 157 -3.39 19.39 -22.30
C SER A 157 -2.18 19.48 -21.36
N ASP A 158 -1.27 20.40 -21.69
CA ASP A 158 -0.06 20.74 -20.91
C ASP A 158 -0.24 22.01 -20.06
N ASP A 159 -1.49 22.39 -19.74
CA ASP A 159 -1.79 23.57 -18.92
C ASP A 159 -1.10 23.49 -17.53
N PRO A 160 -0.27 24.48 -17.15
CA PRO A 160 0.43 24.47 -15.86
C PRO A 160 -0.49 24.51 -14.64
N THR A 161 -1.64 25.16 -14.74
CA THR A 161 -2.64 25.24 -13.67
C THR A 161 -3.43 23.94 -13.54
N LEU A 162 -3.72 23.25 -14.66
CA LEU A 162 -4.25 21.88 -14.64
C LEU A 162 -3.27 20.93 -13.92
N LYS A 163 -1.96 21.04 -14.16
CA LYS A 163 -0.94 20.27 -13.42
C LYS A 163 -1.08 20.48 -11.91
N ILE A 164 -1.20 21.73 -11.45
CA ILE A 164 -1.34 22.04 -10.02
C ILE A 164 -2.63 21.41 -9.47
N PHE A 165 -3.75 21.57 -10.17
CA PHE A 165 -5.03 20.96 -9.80
C PHE A 165 -4.91 19.44 -9.66
N MET A 166 -4.39 18.77 -10.68
CA MET A 166 -4.20 17.34 -10.72
C MET A 166 -3.31 16.86 -9.55
N ARG A 167 -2.19 17.53 -9.26
CA ARG A 167 -1.35 17.21 -8.09
C ARG A 167 -2.08 17.39 -6.77
N ALA A 168 -2.90 18.44 -6.65
CA ALA A 168 -3.71 18.69 -5.47
C ALA A 168 -4.76 17.57 -5.25
N THR A 169 -5.41 17.07 -6.31
CA THR A 169 -6.39 15.98 -6.17
C THR A 169 -5.75 14.70 -5.60
N VAL A 170 -4.52 14.34 -6.00
CA VAL A 170 -3.79 13.19 -5.44
C VAL A 170 -3.56 13.37 -3.94
N ILE A 171 -3.06 14.55 -3.53
CA ILE A 171 -2.78 14.86 -2.12
C ILE A 171 -4.07 14.87 -1.30
N VAL A 172 -5.13 15.54 -1.77
CA VAL A 172 -6.42 15.58 -1.06
C VAL A 172 -6.97 14.16 -0.88
N SER A 173 -6.92 13.33 -1.92
CA SER A 173 -7.41 11.94 -1.86
C SER A 173 -6.63 11.09 -0.87
N GLU A 174 -5.30 11.23 -0.86
CA GLU A 174 -4.45 10.56 0.13
C GLU A 174 -4.76 11.02 1.56
N TYR A 175 -4.94 12.33 1.78
CA TYR A 175 -5.24 12.90 3.09
C TYR A 175 -6.63 12.54 3.61
N LEU A 176 -7.59 12.27 2.71
CA LEU A 176 -8.92 11.80 3.08
C LEU A 176 -8.93 10.30 3.42
N ILE A 177 -8.08 9.48 2.79
CA ILE A 177 -8.18 8.02 2.85
C ILE A 177 -6.95 7.37 3.51
N TYR A 178 -5.76 7.53 2.94
CA TYR A 178 -4.55 6.84 3.39
C TYR A 178 -4.01 7.39 4.71
N ILE A 179 -3.84 8.71 4.82
CA ILE A 179 -3.28 9.35 6.02
C ILE A 179 -4.07 8.99 7.30
N PRO A 180 -5.41 9.16 7.36
CA PRO A 180 -6.16 8.77 8.55
C PRO A 180 -6.08 7.26 8.81
N ALA A 181 -6.12 6.42 7.77
CA ALA A 181 -5.96 4.98 7.92
C ALA A 181 -4.61 4.61 8.54
N ALA A 182 -3.51 5.22 8.08
CA ALA A 182 -2.16 5.01 8.58
C ALA A 182 -2.00 5.48 10.03
N VAL A 183 -2.46 6.70 10.35
CA VAL A 183 -2.41 7.24 11.72
C VAL A 183 -3.18 6.33 12.68
N ILE A 184 -4.40 5.93 12.33
CA ILE A 184 -5.25 5.09 13.18
C ILE A 184 -4.65 3.68 13.31
N PHE A 185 -4.15 3.10 12.21
CA PHE A 185 -3.50 1.81 12.21
C PHE A 185 -2.28 1.80 13.12
N VAL A 186 -1.33 2.73 12.93
CA VAL A 186 -0.08 2.79 13.70
C VAL A 186 -0.37 2.97 15.19
N ARG A 187 -1.31 3.85 15.56
CA ARG A 187 -1.73 4.03 16.96
C ARG A 187 -2.29 2.73 17.56
N ARG A 188 -3.15 2.01 16.84
CA ARG A 188 -3.76 0.76 17.31
C ARG A 188 -2.75 -0.38 17.38
N PHE A 189 -1.96 -0.56 16.33
CA PHE A 189 -1.01 -1.65 16.20
C PHE A 189 0.15 -1.52 17.19
N SER A 190 0.68 -0.30 17.34
CA SER A 190 1.70 0.01 18.35
C SER A 190 1.20 -0.26 19.76
N ARG A 191 -0.03 0.20 20.09
CA ARG A 191 -0.64 -0.05 21.40
C ARG A 191 -0.88 -1.54 21.64
N HIS A 192 -1.36 -2.26 20.64
CA HIS A 192 -1.54 -3.72 20.73
C HIS A 192 -0.20 -4.45 20.94
N SER A 193 0.88 -3.92 20.38
CA SER A 193 2.23 -4.48 20.47
C SER A 193 3.04 -4.02 21.70
N GLY A 194 2.47 -3.16 22.56
CA GLY A 194 3.16 -2.59 23.71
C GLY A 194 4.28 -1.60 23.35
N VAL A 195 4.21 -0.98 22.16
CA VAL A 195 5.22 -0.03 21.66
C VAL A 195 4.92 1.37 22.23
N PRO A 196 5.92 2.07 22.80
CA PRO A 196 5.76 3.44 23.29
C PRO A 196 5.30 4.40 22.20
N THR A 197 4.47 5.38 22.55
CA THR A 197 3.92 6.39 21.62
C THR A 197 5.00 7.10 20.80
N TRP A 198 6.11 7.43 21.44
CA TRP A 198 7.29 8.02 20.81
C TRP A 198 7.83 7.18 19.64
N THR A 199 8.02 5.89 19.86
CA THR A 199 8.47 4.92 18.84
C THR A 199 7.41 4.74 17.75
N ALA A 200 6.12 4.80 18.11
CA ALA A 200 5.02 4.78 17.15
C ALA A 200 5.03 5.99 16.22
N TRP A 201 5.37 7.19 16.72
CA TRP A 201 5.51 8.39 15.88
C TRP A 201 6.65 8.27 14.88
N MET A 202 7.80 7.74 15.30
CA MET A 202 8.91 7.46 14.40
C MET A 202 8.51 6.46 13.31
N ALA A 203 7.80 5.39 13.67
CA ALA A 203 7.29 4.42 12.71
C ALA A 203 6.30 5.07 11.72
N LEU A 204 5.41 5.93 12.21
CA LEU A 204 4.47 6.67 11.37
C LEU A 204 5.20 7.54 10.34
N VAL A 205 6.22 8.30 10.75
CA VAL A 205 7.02 9.13 9.83
C VAL A 205 7.70 8.25 8.77
N ALA A 206 8.29 7.12 9.17
CA ALA A 206 8.92 6.19 8.23
C ALA A 206 7.94 5.60 7.21
N ILE A 207 6.71 5.28 7.64
CA ILE A 207 5.64 4.77 6.78
C ILE A 207 5.14 5.87 5.83
N LEU A 208 4.93 7.09 6.34
CA LEU A 208 4.41 8.20 5.53
C LEU A 208 5.45 8.78 4.56
N LEU A 209 6.74 8.65 4.86
CA LEU A 209 7.83 9.07 3.96
C LEU A 209 8.34 7.93 3.07
N GLN A 210 7.61 6.82 2.96
CA GLN A 210 7.99 5.71 2.09
C GLN A 210 8.25 6.19 0.64
N PRO A 211 9.45 5.99 0.08
CA PRO A 211 9.83 6.61 -1.19
C PRO A 211 9.01 6.08 -2.36
N GLY A 212 8.68 4.79 -2.38
CA GLY A 212 7.89 4.18 -3.45
C GLY A 212 6.51 4.82 -3.63
N THR A 213 5.78 5.09 -2.53
CA THR A 213 4.46 5.73 -2.62
C THR A 213 4.59 7.19 -3.06
N ILE A 214 5.60 7.93 -2.58
CA ILE A 214 5.80 9.32 -2.99
C ILE A 214 6.15 9.41 -4.47
N LEU A 215 7.08 8.57 -4.95
CA LEU A 215 7.52 8.56 -6.34
C LEU A 215 6.39 8.19 -7.30
N ILE A 216 5.61 7.15 -6.98
CA ILE A 216 4.60 6.67 -7.92
C ILE A 216 3.34 7.56 -7.89
N ASP A 217 2.86 7.99 -6.72
CA ASP A 217 1.63 8.77 -6.67
C ASP A 217 1.88 10.26 -6.96
N HIS A 218 2.89 10.87 -6.32
CA HIS A 218 3.08 12.33 -6.37
C HIS A 218 4.04 12.79 -7.46
N VAL A 219 4.91 11.92 -7.99
CA VAL A 219 5.82 12.28 -9.08
C VAL A 219 5.33 11.69 -10.40
N HIS A 220 5.21 10.35 -10.49
CA HIS A 220 4.76 9.65 -11.69
C HIS A 220 3.28 9.91 -12.03
N PHE A 221 2.44 10.21 -11.03
CA PHE A 221 1.01 10.51 -11.12
C PHE A 221 0.10 9.27 -11.09
N GLN A 222 -0.28 8.85 -9.89
CA GLN A 222 -1.20 7.73 -9.63
C GLN A 222 -2.00 7.96 -8.34
N TYR A 223 -3.13 7.27 -8.21
CA TYR A 223 -3.94 7.23 -6.98
C TYR A 223 -3.81 5.88 -6.23
N ASN A 224 -2.61 5.33 -6.05
CA ASN A 224 -2.49 4.02 -5.39
C ASN A 224 -2.78 4.08 -3.89
N THR A 225 -2.41 5.19 -3.24
CA THR A 225 -2.63 5.44 -1.81
C THR A 225 -4.11 5.40 -1.42
N VAL A 226 -5.05 5.73 -2.31
CA VAL A 226 -6.49 5.60 -2.03
C VAL A 226 -6.86 4.12 -1.80
N MET A 227 -6.50 3.24 -2.73
CA MET A 227 -6.71 1.80 -2.58
C MET A 227 -5.95 1.24 -1.36
N LEU A 228 -4.66 1.57 -1.22
CA LEU A 228 -3.86 1.12 -0.08
C LEU A 228 -4.41 1.62 1.26
N GLY A 229 -5.00 2.82 1.28
CA GLY A 229 -5.65 3.41 2.44
C GLY A 229 -6.91 2.66 2.84
N PHE A 230 -7.73 2.23 1.88
CA PHE A 230 -8.87 1.34 2.15
C PHE A 230 -8.43 -0.05 2.65
N VAL A 231 -7.37 -0.63 2.09
CA VAL A 231 -6.78 -1.88 2.61
C VAL A 231 -6.30 -1.69 4.05
N LEU A 232 -5.61 -0.59 4.34
CA LEU A 232 -5.10 -0.26 5.67
C LEU A 232 -6.23 0.02 6.67
N ALA A 233 -7.30 0.68 6.25
CA ALA A 233 -8.50 0.90 7.04
C ALA A 233 -9.23 -0.43 7.34
N SER A 234 -9.23 -1.36 6.39
CA SER A 234 -9.74 -2.72 6.60
C SER A 234 -8.91 -3.45 7.65
N MET A 235 -7.59 -3.49 7.49
CA MET A 235 -6.67 -4.12 8.46
C MET A 235 -6.77 -3.46 9.85
N SER A 236 -6.87 -2.14 9.91
CA SER A 236 -7.07 -1.38 11.16
C SER A 236 -8.41 -1.73 11.83
N SER A 237 -9.45 -2.03 11.05
CA SER A 237 -10.75 -2.48 11.56
C SER A 237 -10.71 -3.93 12.05
N MET A 238 -9.94 -4.81 11.41
CA MET A 238 -9.61 -6.15 11.91
C MET A 238 -8.89 -6.09 13.27
N LEU A 239 -7.89 -5.22 13.40
CA LEU A 239 -7.19 -4.97 14.67
C LEU A 239 -8.16 -4.51 15.78
N ALA A 240 -9.12 -3.67 15.43
CA ALA A 240 -10.15 -3.20 16.36
C ALA A 240 -11.25 -4.23 16.66
N GLY A 241 -11.29 -5.37 15.97
CA GLY A 241 -12.39 -6.35 16.09
C GLY A 241 -13.70 -5.89 15.43
N ARG A 242 -13.65 -4.85 14.59
CA ARG A 242 -14.79 -4.31 13.84
C ARG A 242 -14.87 -4.97 12.46
N TYR A 243 -15.20 -6.26 12.44
CA TYR A 243 -15.11 -7.11 11.24
C TYR A 243 -16.04 -6.65 10.10
N LEU A 244 -17.22 -6.13 10.41
CA LEU A 244 -18.16 -5.62 9.40
C LEU A 244 -17.57 -4.42 8.64
N TRP A 245 -17.00 -3.45 9.38
CA TRP A 245 -16.30 -2.32 8.77
C TRP A 245 -15.06 -2.75 7.97
N SER A 246 -14.37 -3.80 8.40
CA SER A 246 -13.27 -4.37 7.63
C SER A 246 -13.73 -4.87 6.26
N ALA A 247 -14.90 -5.53 6.19
CA ALA A 247 -15.49 -5.94 4.91
C ALA A 247 -15.83 -4.74 4.02
N VAL A 248 -16.49 -3.70 4.57
CA VAL A 248 -16.83 -2.48 3.81
C VAL A 248 -15.59 -1.81 3.22
N PHE A 249 -14.56 -1.57 4.04
CA PHE A 249 -13.33 -0.94 3.55
C PHE A 249 -12.59 -1.82 2.54
N PHE A 250 -12.63 -3.15 2.67
CA PHE A 250 -11.99 -4.00 1.67
C PHE A 250 -12.75 -4.02 0.34
N VAL A 251 -14.10 -3.99 0.37
CA VAL A 251 -14.91 -3.80 -0.84
C VAL A 251 -14.61 -2.45 -1.48
N ALA A 252 -14.45 -1.37 -0.71
CA ALA A 252 -14.03 -0.08 -1.24
C ALA A 252 -12.63 -0.12 -1.89
N ALA A 253 -11.67 -0.86 -1.32
CA ALA A 253 -10.36 -1.05 -1.92
C ALA A 253 -10.45 -1.75 -3.29
N LEU A 254 -11.23 -2.84 -3.36
CA LEU A 254 -11.50 -3.58 -4.60
C LEU A 254 -12.25 -2.71 -5.62
N GLY A 255 -13.18 -1.87 -5.15
CA GLY A 255 -13.92 -0.93 -5.97
C GLY A 255 -13.08 0.21 -6.53
N PHE A 256 -11.90 0.49 -5.95
CA PHE A 256 -10.99 1.53 -6.42
C PHE A 256 -9.92 0.95 -7.36
N LYS A 257 -9.19 -0.09 -6.95
CA LYS A 257 -8.25 -0.79 -7.83
C LYS A 257 -8.33 -2.29 -7.57
N GLN A 258 -8.58 -3.05 -8.61
CA GLN A 258 -8.68 -4.52 -8.58
C GLN A 258 -7.41 -5.20 -8.07
N MET A 259 -6.26 -4.52 -8.15
CA MET A 259 -4.99 -5.00 -7.58
C MET A 259 -5.07 -5.27 -6.06
N ALA A 260 -6.04 -4.69 -5.34
CA ALA A 260 -6.32 -5.02 -3.94
C ALA A 260 -6.65 -6.52 -3.73
N LEU A 261 -6.97 -7.28 -4.78
CA LEU A 261 -7.15 -8.74 -4.74
C LEU A 261 -5.91 -9.49 -4.21
N TYR A 262 -4.72 -8.89 -4.26
CA TYR A 262 -3.52 -9.48 -3.66
C TYR A 262 -3.67 -9.70 -2.15
N TYR A 263 -4.59 -9.00 -1.50
CA TYR A 263 -4.88 -9.15 -0.07
C TYR A 263 -6.14 -9.96 0.21
N ALA A 264 -6.93 -10.32 -0.82
CA ALA A 264 -8.26 -10.92 -0.64
C ALA A 264 -8.19 -12.23 0.13
N PHE A 265 -7.22 -13.10 -0.17
CA PHE A 265 -7.02 -14.35 0.57
C PHE A 265 -6.68 -14.13 2.03
N SER A 266 -5.88 -13.10 2.38
CA SER A 266 -5.55 -12.79 3.78
C SER A 266 -6.73 -12.18 4.52
N VAL A 267 -7.49 -11.31 3.87
CA VAL A 267 -8.73 -10.76 4.42
C VAL A 267 -9.73 -11.88 4.70
N PHE A 268 -9.97 -12.73 3.70
CA PHE A 268 -10.85 -13.89 3.82
C PHE A 268 -10.41 -14.84 4.93
N SER A 269 -9.14 -15.26 4.93
CA SER A 269 -8.62 -16.23 5.90
C SER A 269 -8.69 -15.71 7.33
N PHE A 270 -8.36 -14.43 7.57
CA PHE A 270 -8.47 -13.83 8.89
C PHE A 270 -9.93 -13.69 9.37
N LEU A 271 -10.83 -13.21 8.50
CA LEU A 271 -12.24 -13.01 8.84
C LEU A 271 -12.95 -14.35 9.07
N LEU A 272 -12.72 -15.33 8.18
CA LEU A 272 -13.26 -16.68 8.33
C LEU A 272 -12.68 -17.37 9.57
N GLY A 273 -11.36 -17.33 9.77
CA GLY A 273 -10.72 -17.87 10.96
C GLY A 273 -11.27 -17.24 12.25
N SER A 274 -11.53 -15.93 12.24
CA SER A 274 -12.19 -15.22 13.34
C SER A 274 -13.64 -15.66 13.56
N CYS A 275 -14.31 -16.24 12.57
CA CYS A 275 -15.65 -16.81 12.71
C CYS A 275 -15.64 -18.30 13.11
N VAL A 276 -14.57 -19.02 12.82
CA VAL A 276 -14.46 -20.47 13.07
C VAL A 276 -13.79 -20.77 14.41
N PHE A 277 -12.86 -19.94 14.87
CA PHE A 277 -12.04 -20.19 16.06
C PHE A 277 -12.21 -19.08 17.12
N PRO A 278 -13.21 -19.16 18.02
CA PRO A 278 -14.27 -20.18 18.11
C PRO A 278 -15.44 -19.89 17.16
N LEU A 279 -16.31 -20.90 16.95
CA LEU A 279 -17.45 -20.84 16.04
C LEU A 279 -18.42 -19.71 16.43
N LYS A 280 -18.65 -18.78 15.50
CA LYS A 280 -19.50 -17.59 15.63
C LYS A 280 -20.32 -17.39 14.35
N PRO A 281 -21.39 -18.18 14.13
CA PRO A 281 -22.17 -18.13 12.89
C PRO A 281 -22.81 -16.75 12.63
N GLY A 282 -23.30 -16.06 13.66
CA GLY A 282 -23.86 -14.71 13.49
C GLY A 282 -22.84 -13.69 12.97
N ARG A 283 -21.55 -13.84 13.32
CA ARG A 283 -20.47 -13.01 12.75
C ARG A 283 -20.24 -13.32 11.28
N PHE A 284 -20.24 -14.60 10.92
CA PHE A 284 -20.07 -15.04 9.52
C PHE A 284 -21.19 -14.48 8.64
N ILE A 285 -22.45 -14.69 9.04
CA ILE A 285 -23.63 -14.18 8.33
C ILE A 285 -23.58 -12.65 8.25
N GLY A 286 -23.25 -11.97 9.35
CA GLY A 286 -23.12 -10.51 9.36
C GLY A 286 -22.06 -9.99 8.40
N ILE A 287 -20.88 -10.62 8.35
CA ILE A 287 -19.82 -10.26 7.40
C ILE A 287 -20.30 -10.48 5.97
N ALA A 288 -20.89 -11.65 5.67
CA ALA A 288 -21.39 -11.96 4.33
C ALA A 288 -22.44 -10.96 3.84
N LEU A 289 -23.44 -10.66 4.67
CA LEU A 289 -24.49 -9.68 4.35
C LEU A 289 -23.93 -8.28 4.11
N VAL A 290 -23.00 -7.83 4.97
CA VAL A 290 -22.38 -6.50 4.82
C VAL A 290 -21.48 -6.45 3.59
N THR A 291 -20.78 -7.52 3.24
CA THR A 291 -20.00 -7.59 1.99
C THR A 291 -20.91 -7.46 0.77
N VAL A 292 -22.02 -8.21 0.72
CA VAL A 292 -22.99 -8.14 -0.39
C VAL A 292 -23.60 -6.73 -0.47
N ALA A 293 -24.03 -6.17 0.66
CA ALA A 293 -24.59 -4.83 0.71
C ALA A 293 -23.57 -3.76 0.26
N ALA A 294 -22.30 -3.88 0.65
CA ALA A 294 -21.26 -2.95 0.23
C ALA A 294 -21.01 -3.02 -1.29
N PHE A 295 -20.99 -4.21 -1.90
CA PHE A 295 -20.90 -4.34 -3.36
C PHE A 295 -22.14 -3.79 -4.07
N ALA A 296 -23.33 -4.05 -3.54
CA ALA A 296 -24.57 -3.51 -4.09
C ALA A 296 -24.57 -1.97 -4.07
N ILE A 297 -24.16 -1.35 -2.96
CA ILE A 297 -24.03 0.11 -2.84
C ILE A 297 -22.99 0.66 -3.80
N LEU A 298 -21.85 -0.02 -3.93
CA LEU A 298 -20.77 0.38 -4.84
C LEU A 298 -21.21 0.39 -6.31
N ILE A 299 -21.99 -0.63 -6.73
CA ILE A 299 -22.38 -0.81 -8.13
C ILE A 299 -23.69 -0.05 -8.46
N ALA A 300 -24.51 0.27 -7.46
CA ALA A 300 -25.82 0.88 -7.65
C ALA A 300 -25.82 2.15 -8.51
N PRO A 301 -24.92 3.15 -8.34
CA PRO A 301 -24.95 4.33 -9.19
C PRO A 301 -24.69 4.02 -10.67
N LEU A 302 -23.84 3.04 -10.98
CA LEU A 302 -23.58 2.61 -12.35
C LEU A 302 -24.83 1.96 -12.97
N VAL A 303 -25.49 1.07 -12.21
CA VAL A 303 -26.71 0.38 -12.66
C VAL A 303 -27.85 1.36 -12.85
N LEU A 304 -28.09 2.24 -11.87
CA LEU A 304 -29.15 3.24 -11.94
C LEU A 304 -28.91 4.25 -13.06
N GLY A 305 -27.67 4.69 -13.27
CA GLY A 305 -27.30 5.55 -14.39
C GLY A 305 -27.55 4.87 -15.74
N THR A 306 -27.20 3.58 -15.85
CA THR A 306 -27.43 2.80 -17.08
C THR A 306 -28.93 2.65 -17.38
N VAL A 307 -29.74 2.34 -16.37
CA VAL A 307 -31.20 2.23 -16.54
C VAL A 307 -31.82 3.59 -16.90
N TYR A 308 -31.33 4.67 -16.30
CA TYR A 308 -31.79 6.02 -16.60
C TYR A 308 -31.49 6.44 -18.04
N ASP A 309 -30.27 6.19 -18.50
CA ASP A 309 -29.83 6.47 -19.88
C ASP A 309 -30.62 5.63 -20.90
N ALA A 310 -30.75 4.32 -20.65
CA ALA A 310 -31.51 3.42 -21.52
C ALA A 310 -32.98 3.85 -21.67
N ARG A 311 -33.62 4.30 -20.57
CA ARG A 311 -35.00 4.82 -20.62
C ARG A 311 -35.16 6.11 -21.44
N ARG A 312 -34.06 6.84 -21.67
CA ARG A 312 -34.02 8.04 -22.51
C ARG A 312 -33.64 7.73 -23.96
N GLY A 313 -33.46 6.45 -24.31
CA GLY A 313 -33.00 6.03 -25.63
C GLY A 313 -31.54 6.36 -25.88
N ILE A 314 -30.71 6.45 -24.83
CA ILE A 314 -29.26 6.62 -24.97
C ILE A 314 -28.62 5.23 -25.02
N ASP A 315 -27.97 4.93 -26.15
CA ASP A 315 -27.26 3.68 -26.34
C ASP A 315 -25.86 3.73 -25.71
N ALA A 316 -25.42 2.57 -25.19
CA ALA A 316 -24.08 2.41 -24.62
C ALA A 316 -22.96 2.54 -25.66
N ARG A 317 -23.28 2.31 -26.95
CA ARG A 317 -22.37 2.40 -28.09
C ARG A 317 -23.01 3.20 -29.22
N PRO A 318 -23.00 4.54 -29.14
CA PRO A 318 -23.66 5.39 -30.13
C PRO A 318 -23.06 5.26 -31.54
N ASP A 319 -21.80 4.82 -31.65
CA ASP A 319 -21.08 4.68 -32.92
C ASP A 319 -21.32 3.32 -33.61
N TYR A 320 -22.23 2.48 -33.10
CA TYR A 320 -22.46 1.12 -33.61
C TYR A 320 -23.90 0.93 -34.09
N ASP A 321 -24.07 0.94 -35.42
CA ASP A 321 -25.35 0.71 -36.08
C ASP A 321 -25.57 -0.79 -36.34
N GLY A 322 -25.95 -1.55 -35.31
CA GLY A 322 -26.19 -2.99 -35.46
C GLY A 322 -26.83 -3.65 -34.24
N PRO A 323 -27.24 -4.93 -34.34
CA PRO A 323 -27.68 -5.69 -33.17
C PRO A 323 -26.53 -5.78 -32.16
N PRO A 324 -26.79 -5.76 -30.84
CA PRO A 324 -25.74 -5.76 -29.84
C PRO A 324 -24.69 -6.85 -30.11
N PRO A 325 -23.40 -6.51 -30.14
CA PRO A 325 -22.35 -7.49 -30.39
C PRO A 325 -22.31 -8.51 -29.25
N ALA A 326 -21.70 -9.66 -29.53
CA ALA A 326 -21.52 -10.70 -28.52
C ALA A 326 -20.82 -10.14 -27.27
N LEU A 327 -21.29 -10.57 -26.10
CA LEU A 327 -20.73 -10.13 -24.82
C LEU A 327 -19.25 -10.54 -24.74
N PRO A 328 -18.35 -9.64 -24.29
CA PRO A 328 -16.91 -9.90 -24.28
C PRO A 328 -16.51 -11.01 -23.29
N LEU A 329 -17.34 -11.23 -22.27
CA LEU A 329 -17.27 -12.39 -21.40
C LEU A 329 -18.57 -13.17 -21.51
N PHE A 330 -18.44 -14.49 -21.52
CA PHE A 330 -19.56 -15.41 -21.71
C PHE A 330 -20.38 -15.12 -22.99
N PRO A 331 -19.77 -15.17 -24.20
CA PRO A 331 -20.46 -14.82 -25.46
C PRO A 331 -21.76 -15.61 -25.69
N TRP A 332 -21.82 -16.85 -25.20
CA TRP A 332 -23.01 -17.72 -25.26
C TRP A 332 -24.24 -17.15 -24.56
N LEU A 333 -24.09 -16.18 -23.65
CA LEU A 333 -25.22 -15.50 -23.03
C LEU A 333 -25.96 -14.58 -24.01
N THR A 334 -25.29 -14.05 -25.04
CA THR A 334 -25.94 -13.18 -26.03
C THR A 334 -27.03 -13.91 -26.80
N ASP A 335 -26.87 -15.22 -27.03
CA ASP A 335 -27.87 -16.04 -27.75
C ASP A 335 -29.08 -16.41 -26.87
N ILE A 336 -28.95 -16.29 -25.55
CA ILE A 336 -29.98 -16.70 -24.57
C ILE A 336 -30.75 -15.50 -24.04
N LEU A 337 -30.08 -14.36 -23.86
CA LEU A 337 -30.69 -13.16 -23.31
C LEU A 337 -31.48 -12.42 -24.38
N ASP A 338 -32.72 -12.05 -24.08
CA ASP A 338 -33.47 -11.11 -24.90
C ASP A 338 -32.77 -9.74 -24.89
N THR A 339 -32.18 -9.38 -26.04
CA THR A 339 -31.45 -8.13 -26.24
C THR A 339 -32.36 -6.90 -26.23
N ASN A 340 -33.68 -7.08 -26.36
CA ASN A 340 -34.66 -6.01 -26.28
C ASN A 340 -35.22 -5.82 -24.85
N ALA A 341 -34.84 -6.68 -23.90
CA ALA A 341 -35.35 -6.60 -22.54
C ALA A 341 -34.73 -5.45 -21.74
N VAL A 342 -35.51 -4.90 -20.80
CA VAL A 342 -35.11 -3.76 -19.95
C VAL A 342 -33.86 -4.03 -19.10
N TYR A 343 -33.57 -5.31 -18.80
CA TYR A 343 -32.38 -5.67 -18.03
C TYR A 343 -31.10 -5.76 -18.88
N TYR A 344 -31.21 -5.86 -20.21
CA TYR A 344 -30.08 -6.15 -21.09
C TYR A 344 -28.98 -5.06 -21.01
N PRO A 345 -29.29 -3.75 -21.06
CA PRO A 345 -28.25 -2.71 -20.94
C PRO A 345 -27.44 -2.80 -19.63
N VAL A 346 -28.09 -3.22 -18.54
CA VAL A 346 -27.41 -3.43 -17.25
C VAL A 346 -26.45 -4.62 -17.33
N VAL A 347 -26.89 -5.73 -17.93
CA VAL A 347 -26.04 -6.91 -18.12
C VAL A 347 -24.84 -6.56 -19.00
N GLU A 348 -25.07 -5.89 -20.12
CA GLU A 348 -24.00 -5.48 -21.04
C GLU A 348 -22.98 -4.57 -20.33
N GLN A 349 -23.44 -3.55 -19.62
CA GLN A 349 -22.57 -2.64 -18.87
C GLN A 349 -21.74 -3.37 -17.81
N LEU A 350 -22.34 -4.26 -17.03
CA LEU A 350 -21.63 -4.99 -15.98
C LEU A 350 -20.60 -5.96 -16.56
N VAL A 351 -20.95 -6.66 -17.65
CA VAL A 351 -20.04 -7.59 -18.31
C VAL A 351 -18.88 -6.84 -18.95
N GLN A 352 -19.13 -5.74 -19.65
CA GLN A 352 -18.09 -4.88 -20.20
C GLN A 352 -17.17 -4.32 -19.11
N MET A 353 -17.74 -3.79 -18.03
CA MET A 353 -16.98 -3.30 -16.89
C MET A 353 -16.03 -4.39 -16.33
N VAL A 354 -16.54 -5.61 -16.11
CA VAL A 354 -15.70 -6.72 -15.61
C VAL A 354 -14.60 -7.09 -16.61
N HIS A 355 -14.90 -7.10 -17.91
CA HIS A 355 -13.92 -7.34 -18.97
C HIS A 355 -12.81 -6.29 -19.00
N ARG A 356 -13.14 -5.01 -18.78
CA ARG A 356 -12.15 -3.92 -18.70
C ARG A 356 -11.30 -4.02 -17.44
N ILE A 357 -11.90 -4.32 -16.30
CA ILE A 357 -11.19 -4.48 -15.02
C ILE A 357 -10.18 -5.65 -15.07
N PHE A 358 -10.56 -6.76 -15.73
CA PHE A 358 -9.74 -7.96 -15.86
C PHE A 358 -9.43 -8.27 -17.34
N PRO A 359 -8.39 -7.65 -17.91
CA PRO A 359 -8.03 -7.86 -19.31
C PRO A 359 -7.31 -9.21 -19.50
N PHE A 360 -8.10 -10.28 -19.63
CA PHE A 360 -7.59 -11.66 -19.77
C PHE A 360 -6.73 -11.90 -21.02
N ALA A 361 -6.84 -11.02 -22.03
CA ALA A 361 -6.09 -11.11 -23.29
C ALA A 361 -4.63 -10.62 -23.18
N ARG A 362 -4.22 -9.98 -22.07
CA ARG A 362 -2.85 -9.47 -21.92
C ARG A 362 -1.85 -10.59 -21.66
N GLY A 363 -0.70 -10.54 -22.33
CA GLY A 363 0.35 -11.56 -22.28
C GLY A 363 1.26 -11.47 -21.05
N LEU A 364 1.95 -12.57 -20.71
CA LEU A 364 2.84 -12.69 -19.54
C LEU A 364 4.04 -11.73 -19.53
N PHE A 365 4.48 -11.27 -20.71
CA PHE A 365 5.75 -10.53 -20.88
C PHE A 365 5.56 -9.15 -21.51
N GLU A 366 4.38 -8.54 -21.36
CA GLU A 366 4.12 -7.17 -21.85
C GLU A 366 5.07 -6.16 -21.20
N ASP A 367 5.27 -6.28 -19.88
CA ASP A 367 6.21 -5.46 -19.11
C ASP A 367 7.39 -6.28 -18.58
N LYS A 368 8.56 -5.65 -18.48
CA LYS A 368 9.75 -6.27 -17.87
C LYS A 368 9.70 -6.07 -16.36
N VAL A 369 8.98 -6.95 -15.67
CA VAL A 369 8.78 -6.88 -14.22
C VAL A 369 9.69 -7.83 -13.48
N ALA A 370 10.17 -7.43 -12.29
CA ALA A 370 10.96 -8.23 -11.35
C ALA A 370 10.16 -9.39 -10.70
N ASN A 371 9.49 -10.21 -11.50
CA ASN A 371 8.75 -11.39 -11.07
C ASN A 371 9.48 -12.68 -11.48
N PHE A 372 9.00 -13.82 -10.97
CA PHE A 372 9.59 -15.14 -11.22
C PHE A 372 9.61 -15.49 -12.72
N TRP A 373 8.53 -15.19 -13.43
CA TRP A 373 8.37 -15.57 -14.84
C TRP A 373 9.34 -14.83 -15.76
N CYS A 374 9.50 -13.52 -15.58
CA CYS A 374 10.44 -12.71 -16.34
C CYS A 374 11.89 -13.14 -16.08
N ALA A 375 12.24 -13.41 -14.82
CA ALA A 375 13.57 -13.92 -14.47
C ALA A 375 13.83 -15.31 -15.08
N LEU A 376 12.86 -16.22 -14.99
CA LEU A 376 12.97 -17.58 -15.54
C LEU A 376 13.04 -17.57 -17.07
N ASN A 377 12.31 -16.67 -17.74
CA ASN A 377 12.29 -16.56 -19.20
C ASN A 377 13.67 -16.26 -19.81
N VAL A 378 14.61 -15.71 -19.04
CA VAL A 378 15.99 -15.50 -19.49
C VAL A 378 16.67 -16.84 -19.79
N VAL A 379 16.46 -17.84 -18.93
CA VAL A 379 17.09 -19.16 -18.96
C VAL A 379 16.23 -20.17 -19.73
N VAL A 380 14.98 -20.33 -19.32
CA VAL A 380 14.00 -21.22 -19.94
C VAL A 380 13.11 -20.33 -20.78
N LYS A 381 13.31 -20.27 -22.10
CA LYS A 381 12.56 -19.37 -23.01
C LYS A 381 11.04 -19.65 -23.00
N LEU A 382 10.34 -19.18 -21.98
CA LEU A 382 8.93 -19.45 -21.68
C LEU A 382 8.00 -18.99 -22.82
N ARG A 383 8.41 -17.99 -23.59
CA ARG A 383 7.70 -17.52 -24.80
C ARG A 383 7.46 -18.61 -25.86
N LYS A 384 8.17 -19.75 -25.79
CA LYS A 384 7.95 -20.89 -26.70
C LYS A 384 6.71 -21.72 -26.35
N TYR A 385 6.13 -21.54 -25.17
CA TYR A 385 4.97 -22.30 -24.70
C TYR A 385 3.67 -21.54 -24.95
N PRO A 386 2.54 -22.25 -25.12
CA PRO A 386 1.22 -21.63 -25.25
C PRO A 386 0.85 -20.75 -24.05
N SER A 387 0.19 -19.63 -24.30
CA SER A 387 -0.19 -18.67 -23.25
C SER A 387 -1.10 -19.31 -22.21
N GLU A 388 -2.01 -20.19 -22.63
CA GLU A 388 -2.96 -20.91 -21.76
C GLU A 388 -2.22 -21.80 -20.76
N LEU A 389 -1.14 -22.45 -21.18
CA LEU A 389 -0.31 -23.27 -20.30
C LEU A 389 0.40 -22.40 -19.27
N LEU A 390 0.94 -21.26 -19.69
CA LEU A 390 1.60 -20.30 -18.81
C LEU A 390 0.62 -19.68 -17.81
N GLN A 391 -0.60 -19.34 -18.22
CA GLN A 391 -1.68 -18.84 -17.35
C GLN A 391 -2.05 -19.86 -16.27
N ARG A 392 -2.27 -21.12 -16.67
CA ARG A 392 -2.57 -22.21 -15.74
C ARG A 392 -1.41 -22.49 -14.78
N GLY A 393 -0.18 -22.50 -15.30
CA GLY A 393 1.03 -22.65 -14.49
C GLY A 393 1.17 -21.52 -13.46
N ALA A 394 0.98 -20.28 -13.89
CA ALA A 394 1.02 -19.11 -13.01
C ALA A 394 -0.06 -19.14 -11.93
N LEU A 395 -1.29 -19.56 -12.27
CA LEU A 395 -2.35 -19.76 -11.30
C LEU A 395 -1.97 -20.81 -10.24
N LEU A 396 -1.44 -21.95 -10.66
CA LEU A 396 -1.04 -23.03 -9.76
C LEU A 396 0.10 -22.60 -8.82
N VAL A 397 1.16 -22.01 -9.37
CA VAL A 397 2.31 -21.56 -8.56
C VAL A 397 1.92 -20.42 -7.63
N THR A 398 1.15 -19.42 -8.10
CA THR A 398 0.63 -18.35 -7.22
C THR A 398 -0.14 -18.94 -6.06
N THR A 399 -1.08 -19.86 -6.35
CA THR A 399 -1.90 -20.52 -5.35
C THR A 399 -1.05 -21.27 -4.32
N ALA A 400 -0.04 -22.03 -4.78
CA ALA A 400 0.87 -22.76 -3.92
C ALA A 400 1.66 -21.85 -2.94
N PHE A 401 2.05 -20.65 -3.37
CA PHE A 401 2.83 -19.72 -2.54
C PHE A 401 1.96 -18.80 -1.66
N ILE A 402 0.69 -18.58 -1.98
CA ILE A 402 -0.23 -17.83 -1.11
C ILE A 402 -0.96 -18.71 -0.09
N ILE A 403 -1.16 -20.00 -0.35
CA ILE A 403 -1.87 -20.88 0.61
C ILE A 403 -1.18 -20.94 1.99
N PRO A 404 0.14 -21.17 2.12
CA PRO A 404 0.79 -21.30 3.43
C PRO A 404 0.58 -20.13 4.39
N PRO A 405 0.85 -18.85 4.03
CA PRO A 405 0.63 -17.73 4.94
C PRO A 405 -0.85 -17.57 5.32
N ASN A 406 -1.76 -17.91 4.41
CA ASN A 406 -3.20 -17.78 4.63
C ASN A 406 -3.77 -18.91 5.50
N LEU A 407 -3.24 -20.13 5.41
CA LEU A 407 -3.55 -21.21 6.36
C LEU A 407 -3.11 -20.86 7.78
N VAL A 408 -1.89 -20.32 7.94
CA VAL A 408 -1.41 -19.83 9.24
C VAL A 408 -2.38 -18.80 9.82
N LEU A 409 -2.78 -17.82 9.01
CA LEU A 409 -3.71 -16.77 9.43
C LEU A 409 -5.12 -17.29 9.73
N PHE A 410 -5.60 -18.28 8.99
CA PHE A 410 -6.89 -18.92 9.21
C PHE A 410 -6.93 -19.69 10.54
N PHE A 411 -5.94 -20.54 10.81
CA PHE A 411 -5.90 -21.33 12.05
C PHE A 411 -5.47 -20.50 13.27
N ARG A 412 -4.71 -19.42 13.06
CA ARG A 412 -4.27 -18.50 14.10
C ARG A 412 -4.61 -17.06 13.68
N PRO A 413 -5.89 -16.63 13.77
CA PRO A 413 -6.33 -15.28 13.40
C PRO A 413 -5.89 -14.24 14.45
N ARG A 414 -4.58 -14.12 14.67
CA ARG A 414 -3.96 -13.20 15.61
C ARG A 414 -3.71 -11.86 14.94
N LYS A 415 -4.11 -10.80 15.64
CA LYS A 415 -3.97 -9.40 15.21
C LYS A 415 -2.52 -9.00 14.93
N SER A 416 -1.56 -9.54 15.67
CA SER A 416 -0.13 -9.28 15.48
C SER A 416 0.42 -9.81 14.15
N LEU A 417 -0.21 -10.83 13.56
CA LEU A 417 0.27 -11.50 12.35
C LEU A 417 -0.22 -10.82 11.06
N LEU A 418 -1.19 -9.90 11.15
CA LEU A 418 -1.83 -9.28 9.99
C LEU A 418 -0.83 -8.67 9.00
N PRO A 419 0.12 -7.79 9.41
CA PRO A 419 1.05 -7.20 8.45
C PRO A 419 1.95 -8.25 7.77
N LEU A 420 2.46 -9.23 8.52
CA LEU A 420 3.30 -10.30 7.95
C LEU A 420 2.51 -11.17 6.97
N ALA A 421 1.29 -11.56 7.29
CA ALA A 421 0.47 -12.40 6.42
C ALA A 421 0.05 -11.67 5.13
N PHE A 422 -0.28 -10.39 5.23
CA PHE A 422 -0.61 -9.55 4.08
C PHE A 422 0.62 -9.32 3.20
N ALA A 423 1.79 -9.04 3.80
CA ALA A 423 3.04 -8.90 3.06
C ALA A 423 3.45 -10.19 2.34
N THR A 424 3.41 -11.33 3.04
CA THR A 424 3.79 -12.63 2.47
C THR A 424 2.86 -13.02 1.31
N THR A 425 1.55 -12.83 1.49
CA THR A 425 0.56 -13.12 0.43
C THR A 425 0.75 -12.20 -0.77
N ALA A 426 0.92 -10.89 -0.55
CA ALA A 426 1.15 -9.93 -1.63
C ALA A 426 2.48 -10.17 -2.36
N TRP A 427 3.53 -10.62 -1.67
CA TRP A 427 4.78 -11.05 -2.31
C TRP A 427 4.55 -12.29 -3.18
N GLY A 428 3.76 -13.26 -2.71
CA GLY A 428 3.39 -14.44 -3.50
C GLY A 428 2.67 -14.08 -4.79
N PHE A 429 1.68 -13.18 -4.73
CA PHE A 429 1.03 -12.64 -5.93
C PHE A 429 2.00 -11.88 -6.84
N PHE A 430 2.82 -10.97 -6.30
CA PHE A 430 3.76 -10.18 -7.10
C PHE A 430 4.79 -11.05 -7.83
N LEU A 431 5.30 -12.09 -7.17
CA LEU A 431 6.33 -12.96 -7.75
C LEU A 431 5.76 -13.93 -8.79
N PHE A 432 4.58 -14.50 -8.53
CA PHE A 432 4.12 -15.68 -9.27
C PHE A 432 2.84 -15.47 -10.09
N SER A 433 2.17 -14.30 -9.99
CA SER A 433 0.99 -14.01 -10.81
C SER A 433 1.36 -13.87 -12.29
N PHE A 434 0.38 -14.15 -13.15
CA PHE A 434 0.52 -14.08 -14.60
C PHE A 434 0.63 -12.63 -15.09
N GLN A 435 -0.14 -11.71 -14.50
CA GLN A 435 -0.11 -10.29 -14.83
C GLN A 435 0.34 -9.51 -13.60
N VAL A 436 1.45 -8.81 -13.75
CA VAL A 436 2.09 -7.98 -12.72
C VAL A 436 2.69 -6.78 -13.43
N HIS A 437 2.66 -5.61 -12.80
CA HIS A 437 3.30 -4.39 -13.28
C HIS A 437 4.43 -3.96 -12.33
N GLU A 438 5.43 -3.21 -12.79
CA GLU A 438 6.54 -2.78 -11.91
C GLU A 438 6.03 -2.02 -10.67
N LYS A 439 5.05 -1.14 -10.87
CA LYS A 439 4.39 -0.33 -9.82
C LYS A 439 3.69 -1.19 -8.75
N SER A 440 3.31 -2.43 -9.06
CA SER A 440 2.58 -3.29 -8.12
C SER A 440 3.44 -3.79 -6.96
N VAL A 441 4.77 -3.56 -6.99
CA VAL A 441 5.66 -3.83 -5.85
C VAL A 441 5.26 -3.04 -4.59
N LEU A 442 4.54 -1.92 -4.74
CA LEU A 442 4.00 -1.16 -3.61
C LEU A 442 3.04 -2.00 -2.73
N LEU A 443 2.39 -3.00 -3.32
CA LEU A 443 1.40 -3.83 -2.63
C LEU A 443 2.04 -4.69 -1.53
N PRO A 444 3.11 -5.46 -1.77
CA PRO A 444 3.81 -6.14 -0.68
C PRO A 444 4.61 -5.18 0.22
N LEU A 445 5.10 -4.05 -0.30
CA LEU A 445 5.88 -3.11 0.49
C LEU A 445 5.04 -2.41 1.58
N MET A 446 3.79 -2.05 1.30
CA MET A 446 2.92 -1.38 2.28
C MET A 446 2.77 -2.18 3.59
N PRO A 447 2.28 -3.44 3.61
CA PRO A 447 2.17 -4.20 4.86
C PRO A 447 3.55 -4.54 5.47
N MET A 448 4.61 -4.61 4.67
CA MET A 448 5.97 -4.79 5.18
C MET A 448 6.49 -3.52 5.90
N THR A 449 6.19 -2.32 5.42
CA THR A 449 6.53 -1.06 6.12
C THR A 449 5.74 -0.89 7.42
N LEU A 450 4.52 -1.38 7.49
CA LEU A 450 3.73 -1.39 8.73
C LEU A 450 4.39 -2.19 9.88
N LEU A 451 5.31 -3.12 9.58
CA LEU A 451 6.07 -3.87 10.60
C LEU A 451 6.89 -2.94 11.49
N LEU A 452 7.27 -1.76 11.01
CA LEU A 452 8.00 -0.76 11.81
C LEU A 452 7.19 -0.29 13.04
N ALA A 453 5.86 -0.36 12.98
CA ALA A 453 4.97 -0.03 14.10
C ALA A 453 4.73 -1.21 15.07
N GLY A 454 5.26 -2.38 14.77
CA GLY A 454 5.11 -3.59 15.59
C GLY A 454 6.07 -3.68 16.77
N LYS A 455 5.92 -4.75 17.56
CA LYS A 455 6.85 -5.07 18.65
C LYS A 455 8.25 -5.25 18.06
N GLN A 456 9.24 -4.51 18.58
CA GLN A 456 10.60 -4.46 18.01
C GLN A 456 10.64 -4.00 16.53
N GLY A 457 9.64 -3.28 16.03
CA GLY A 457 9.58 -2.85 14.63
C GLY A 457 10.70 -1.91 14.21
N LEU A 458 11.05 -0.95 15.08
CA LEU A 458 12.23 -0.08 14.89
C LEU A 458 13.53 -0.69 15.45
N SER A 459 13.54 -1.99 15.75
CA SER A 459 14.80 -2.70 16.00
C SER A 459 15.65 -2.73 14.73
N ARG A 460 16.94 -3.00 14.92
CA ARG A 460 17.93 -3.05 13.84
C ARG A 460 17.59 -4.09 12.77
N ASP A 461 17.20 -5.29 13.18
CA ASP A 461 16.88 -6.41 12.26
C ASP A 461 15.65 -6.09 11.39
N VAL A 462 14.53 -5.71 12.00
CA VAL A 462 13.30 -5.38 11.24
C VAL A 462 13.53 -4.15 10.35
N ARG A 463 14.23 -3.12 10.84
CA ARG A 463 14.62 -1.97 10.01
C ARG A 463 15.50 -2.38 8.83
N ALA A 464 16.46 -3.28 9.00
CA ALA A 464 17.33 -3.74 7.92
C ALA A 464 16.52 -4.46 6.83
N TRP A 465 15.60 -5.35 7.20
CA TRP A 465 14.75 -6.08 6.25
C TRP A 465 13.70 -5.21 5.56
N VAL A 466 12.97 -4.40 6.32
CA VAL A 466 12.00 -3.44 5.76
C VAL A 466 12.72 -2.41 4.88
N GLY A 467 13.87 -1.95 5.32
CA GLY A 467 14.75 -1.05 4.59
C GLY A 467 15.21 -1.65 3.26
N PHE A 468 15.79 -2.85 3.31
CA PHE A 468 16.21 -3.61 2.14
C PHE A 468 15.07 -3.77 1.11
N ALA A 469 13.90 -4.23 1.54
CA ALA A 469 12.77 -4.42 0.65
C ALA A 469 12.32 -3.12 -0.04
N ASN A 470 12.26 -2.00 0.69
CA ASN A 470 11.86 -0.71 0.12
C ASN A 470 12.89 -0.15 -0.86
N ILE A 471 14.17 -0.22 -0.52
CA ILE A 471 15.24 0.25 -1.40
C ILE A 471 15.27 -0.63 -2.67
N LEU A 472 15.18 -1.95 -2.53
CA LEU A 472 15.10 -2.88 -3.65
C LEU A 472 13.85 -2.61 -4.51
N GLY A 473 12.70 -2.41 -3.87
CA GLY A 473 11.44 -2.06 -4.53
C GLY A 473 11.57 -0.84 -5.42
N VAL A 474 12.08 0.26 -4.86
CA VAL A 474 12.28 1.50 -5.61
C VAL A 474 13.35 1.33 -6.69
N TRP A 475 14.44 0.59 -6.41
CA TRP A 475 15.48 0.28 -7.40
C TRP A 475 14.95 -0.52 -8.60
N THR A 476 14.03 -1.47 -8.39
CA THR A 476 13.42 -2.21 -9.52
C THR A 476 12.48 -1.35 -10.37
N MET A 477 11.97 -0.24 -9.81
CA MET A 477 11.17 0.74 -10.56
C MET A 477 12.02 1.80 -11.25
N PHE A 478 13.35 1.81 -11.09
CA PHE A 478 14.19 2.83 -11.69
C PHE A 478 14.09 2.89 -13.23
N PRO A 479 14.09 1.79 -13.99
CA PRO A 479 13.90 1.85 -15.45
C PRO A 479 12.61 2.54 -15.87
N LEU A 480 11.51 2.35 -15.11
CA LEU A 480 10.24 3.04 -15.33
C LEU A 480 10.39 4.53 -15.08
N LEU A 481 10.97 4.92 -13.96
CA LEU A 481 11.15 6.33 -13.56
C LEU A 481 12.13 7.07 -14.49
N LYS A 482 13.15 6.39 -15.03
CA LYS A 482 14.10 6.97 -15.98
C LYS A 482 13.44 7.33 -17.31
N ARG A 483 12.50 6.52 -17.81
CA ARG A 483 11.78 6.79 -19.07
C ARG A 483 10.98 8.10 -19.07
N VAL A 484 10.70 8.63 -17.89
CA VAL A 484 9.93 9.87 -17.68
C VAL A 484 10.76 10.94 -16.97
N ASP A 485 12.10 10.84 -17.05
CA ASP A 485 13.07 11.82 -16.54
C ASP A 485 13.00 12.07 -15.01
N LEU A 486 12.63 11.03 -14.24
CA LEU A 486 12.44 11.10 -12.78
C LEU A 486 13.61 10.51 -11.97
N SER A 487 14.81 10.45 -12.54
CA SER A 487 16.01 9.91 -11.88
C SER A 487 16.45 10.71 -10.64
N VAL A 488 16.31 12.04 -10.69
CA VAL A 488 16.67 12.93 -9.56
C VAL A 488 15.73 12.75 -8.36
N PRO A 489 14.38 12.86 -8.50
CA PRO A 489 13.49 12.61 -7.36
C PRO A 489 13.63 11.18 -6.83
N TYR A 490 13.89 10.19 -7.70
CA TYR A 490 14.23 8.83 -7.28
C TYR A 490 15.41 8.81 -6.30
N ALA A 491 16.54 9.44 -6.67
CA ALA A 491 17.75 9.43 -5.85
C ALA A 491 17.53 10.20 -4.54
N VAL A 492 16.97 11.40 -4.60
CA VAL A 492 16.76 12.28 -3.44
C VAL A 492 15.83 11.63 -2.41
N LEU A 493 14.65 11.16 -2.83
CA LEU A 493 13.66 10.60 -1.91
C LEU A 493 14.11 9.26 -1.33
N THR A 494 14.75 8.41 -2.14
CA THR A 494 15.28 7.13 -1.67
C THR A 494 16.42 7.35 -0.67
N LEU A 495 17.42 8.18 -1.01
CA LEU A 495 18.56 8.44 -0.14
C LEU A 495 18.14 9.15 1.15
N LEU A 496 17.21 10.11 1.08
CA LEU A 496 16.64 10.75 2.26
C LEU A 496 16.00 9.72 3.20
N TRP A 497 15.19 8.80 2.67
CA TRP A 497 14.55 7.77 3.49
C TRP A 497 15.58 6.81 4.09
N THR A 498 16.62 6.42 3.33
CA THR A 498 17.73 5.61 3.87
C THR A 498 18.50 6.33 4.98
N PHE A 499 18.76 7.63 4.83
CA PHE A 499 19.38 8.47 5.85
C PHE A 499 18.53 8.51 7.11
N LEU A 500 17.24 8.81 6.97
CA LEU A 500 16.31 8.89 8.11
C LEU A 500 16.29 7.58 8.90
N LEU A 501 16.32 6.42 8.22
CA LEU A 501 16.32 5.11 8.89
C LEU A 501 17.72 4.57 9.26
N GLY A 502 18.80 5.28 8.97
CA GLY A 502 20.16 4.84 9.24
C GLY A 502 20.52 3.56 8.46
N LEU A 503 20.19 3.52 7.18
CA LEU A 503 20.41 2.40 6.26
C LEU A 503 21.52 2.71 5.24
N PRO A 504 22.13 1.69 4.60
CA PRO A 504 23.08 1.91 3.52
C PRO A 504 22.45 2.70 2.37
N PRO A 505 23.23 3.55 1.66
CA PRO A 505 24.67 3.78 1.85
C PRO A 505 25.02 4.76 2.99
N THR A 506 24.02 5.40 3.61
CA THR A 506 24.24 6.50 4.56
C THR A 506 24.76 6.07 5.93
N SER A 507 24.44 4.85 6.35
CA SER A 507 24.88 4.29 7.63
C SER A 507 24.82 2.77 7.64
N LEU A 508 25.76 2.13 8.32
CA LEU A 508 25.74 0.68 8.59
C LEU A 508 25.18 0.33 9.98
N SER A 509 24.62 1.32 10.70
CA SER A 509 24.15 1.18 12.09
C SER A 509 23.04 0.14 12.26
N ALA A 510 22.26 -0.13 11.22
CA ALA A 510 21.24 -1.17 11.21
C ALA A 510 21.82 -2.60 11.28
N TYR A 511 23.11 -2.81 10.98
CA TYR A 511 23.72 -4.16 10.94
C TYR A 511 24.67 -4.42 12.11
N PHE A 512 25.40 -3.40 12.58
CA PHE A 512 26.51 -3.59 13.51
C PHE A 512 26.35 -2.81 14.82
N GLN A 513 25.47 -3.26 15.73
CA GLN A 513 25.70 -3.05 17.17
C GLN A 513 25.18 -4.25 18.02
N GLU A 514 25.64 -4.35 19.27
CA GLU A 514 25.52 -5.48 20.22
C GLU A 514 24.05 -5.89 20.46
N ASP A 515 23.76 -7.22 20.40
CA ASP A 515 22.57 -7.92 21.00
C ASP A 515 22.13 -9.25 20.33
N HIS A 516 22.31 -9.47 19.02
CA HIS A 516 21.97 -10.76 18.38
C HIS A 516 23.16 -11.71 18.15
N SER A 517 22.87 -12.99 17.91
CA SER A 517 23.85 -14.00 17.48
C SER A 517 24.68 -13.48 16.31
N ALA A 518 26.01 -13.46 16.46
CA ALA A 518 26.92 -12.89 15.47
C ALA A 518 26.69 -13.46 14.05
N LEU A 519 26.41 -14.77 13.94
CA LEU A 519 26.18 -15.44 12.66
C LEU A 519 25.00 -14.85 11.88
N ARG A 520 23.81 -14.72 12.49
CA ARG A 520 22.63 -14.15 11.81
C ARG A 520 22.87 -12.71 11.36
N LYS A 521 23.55 -11.90 12.17
CA LYS A 521 23.89 -10.51 11.82
C LYS A 521 24.78 -10.46 10.58
N TRP A 522 25.86 -11.22 10.59
CA TRP A 522 26.80 -11.29 9.46
C TRP A 522 26.13 -11.85 8.20
N ALA A 523 25.28 -12.86 8.34
CA ALA A 523 24.52 -13.40 7.22
C ALA A 523 23.61 -12.34 6.58
N THR A 524 22.80 -11.61 7.37
CA THR A 524 21.94 -10.53 6.87
C THR A 524 22.78 -9.39 6.26
N PHE A 525 23.90 -9.02 6.89
CA PHE A 525 24.79 -7.98 6.39
C PHE A 525 25.42 -8.35 5.05
N LEU A 526 25.99 -9.56 4.92
CA LEU A 526 26.62 -10.01 3.68
C LEU A 526 25.59 -10.14 2.56
N LEU A 527 24.39 -10.65 2.88
CA LEU A 527 23.29 -10.77 1.94
C LEU A 527 22.87 -9.39 1.41
N HIS A 528 22.44 -8.49 2.30
CA HIS A 528 21.98 -7.16 1.89
C HIS A 528 23.12 -6.34 1.27
N GLY A 529 24.33 -6.43 1.81
CA GLY A 529 25.53 -5.79 1.30
C GLY A 529 25.85 -6.20 -0.14
N GLY A 530 25.77 -7.49 -0.46
CA GLY A 530 25.92 -7.99 -1.82
C GLY A 530 24.91 -7.39 -2.79
N PHE A 531 23.64 -7.31 -2.39
CA PHE A 531 22.60 -6.64 -3.19
C PHE A 531 22.86 -5.14 -3.35
N TYR A 532 23.21 -4.42 -2.29
CA TYR A 532 23.48 -2.98 -2.38
C TYR A 532 24.68 -2.67 -3.29
N ILE A 533 25.75 -3.47 -3.23
CA ILE A 533 26.89 -3.36 -4.13
C ILE A 533 26.45 -3.65 -5.57
N ALA A 534 25.69 -4.72 -5.81
CA ALA A 534 25.21 -5.06 -7.14
C ALA A 534 24.27 -3.97 -7.72
N MET A 535 23.41 -3.38 -6.89
CA MET A 535 22.53 -2.27 -7.28
C MET A 535 23.32 -1.01 -7.63
N ALA A 536 24.35 -0.67 -6.84
CA ALA A 536 25.21 0.47 -7.11
C ALA A 536 26.04 0.26 -8.38
N ALA A 537 26.63 -0.93 -8.54
CA ALA A 537 27.35 -1.31 -9.75
C ALA A 537 26.43 -1.28 -10.98
N TRP A 538 25.20 -1.76 -10.86
CA TRP A 538 24.21 -1.71 -11.93
C TRP A 538 23.90 -0.25 -12.34
N HIS A 539 23.74 0.68 -11.40
CA HIS A 539 23.54 2.10 -11.71
C HIS A 539 24.73 2.69 -12.48
N VAL A 540 25.96 2.34 -12.09
CA VAL A 540 27.16 2.79 -12.80
C VAL A 540 27.20 2.21 -14.22
N VAL A 541 26.97 0.91 -14.37
CA VAL A 541 26.99 0.24 -15.68
C VAL A 541 25.89 0.77 -16.58
N GLU A 542 24.67 0.93 -16.08
CA GLU A 542 23.53 1.44 -16.84
C GLU A 542 23.73 2.88 -17.32
N ALA A 543 24.46 3.70 -16.56
CA ALA A 543 24.77 5.08 -16.91
C ALA A 543 25.96 5.22 -17.87
N THR A 544 26.92 4.28 -17.84
CA THR A 544 28.22 4.43 -18.55
C THR A 544 28.41 3.49 -19.73
N VAL A 545 27.75 2.33 -19.73
CA VAL A 545 27.93 1.29 -20.74
C VAL A 545 26.65 1.14 -21.56
N PRO A 546 26.66 1.46 -22.86
CA PRO A 546 25.50 1.23 -23.71
C PRO A 546 25.20 -0.28 -23.79
N PRO A 547 23.91 -0.69 -23.85
CA PRO A 547 23.58 -2.08 -24.02
C PRO A 547 24.11 -2.61 -25.36
N PRO A 548 24.56 -3.87 -25.44
CA PRO A 548 24.95 -4.50 -26.70
C PRO A 548 23.83 -4.44 -27.75
N ILE A 549 24.19 -4.26 -29.03
CA ILE A 549 23.24 -4.12 -30.14
C ILE A 549 22.30 -5.33 -30.24
N ASP A 550 22.80 -6.53 -29.97
CA ASP A 550 22.03 -7.77 -29.98
C ASP A 550 21.13 -7.95 -28.74
N LYS A 551 21.30 -7.11 -27.71
CA LYS A 551 20.57 -7.18 -26.42
C LYS A 551 20.25 -5.77 -25.89
N PRO A 552 19.37 -4.99 -26.55
CA PRO A 552 19.09 -3.59 -26.18
C PRO A 552 18.53 -3.44 -24.76
N ASP A 553 17.89 -4.48 -24.23
CA ASP A 553 17.26 -4.46 -22.92
C ASP A 553 18.09 -5.12 -21.80
N LEU A 554 19.36 -5.44 -22.05
CA LEU A 554 20.19 -6.25 -21.15
C LEU A 554 20.17 -5.71 -19.71
N TRP A 555 20.33 -4.40 -19.53
CA TRP A 555 20.38 -3.79 -18.20
C TRP A 555 19.03 -3.83 -17.49
N VAL A 556 17.92 -3.65 -18.22
CA VAL A 556 16.56 -3.77 -17.67
C VAL A 556 16.30 -5.21 -17.24
N VAL A 557 16.71 -6.19 -18.05
CA VAL A 557 16.55 -7.62 -17.72
C VAL A 557 17.43 -8.01 -16.52
N ALA A 558 18.64 -7.47 -16.42
CA ALA A 558 19.51 -7.68 -15.26
C ALA A 558 18.90 -7.11 -13.96
N ASN A 559 18.29 -5.92 -14.04
CA ASN A 559 17.55 -5.32 -12.94
C ASN A 559 16.40 -6.22 -12.47
N VAL A 560 15.60 -6.70 -13.43
CA VAL A 560 14.50 -7.63 -13.20
C VAL A 560 14.95 -8.94 -12.56
N GLY A 561 16.01 -9.56 -13.08
CA GLY A 561 16.54 -10.82 -12.57
C GLY A 561 17.03 -10.71 -11.13
N LEU A 562 17.85 -9.69 -10.84
CA LEU A 562 18.34 -9.46 -9.48
C LEU A 562 17.19 -9.08 -8.52
N GLY A 563 16.27 -8.23 -8.99
CA GLY A 563 15.08 -7.83 -8.25
C GLY A 563 14.21 -9.02 -7.84
N ALA A 564 13.92 -9.93 -8.78
CA ALA A 564 13.11 -11.12 -8.53
C ALA A 564 13.73 -12.04 -7.45
N VAL A 565 15.06 -12.21 -7.46
CA VAL A 565 15.76 -12.98 -6.42
C VAL A 565 15.64 -12.29 -5.06
N GLY A 566 15.88 -10.98 -5.00
CA GLY A 566 15.76 -10.21 -3.75
C GLY A 566 14.34 -10.22 -3.18
N PHE A 567 13.32 -10.12 -4.03
CA PHE A 567 11.91 -10.23 -3.61
C PHE A 567 11.54 -11.65 -3.17
N GLY A 568 12.09 -12.69 -3.80
CA GLY A 568 11.97 -14.06 -3.32
C GLY A 568 12.53 -14.24 -1.91
N ILE A 569 13.66 -13.61 -1.60
CA ILE A 569 14.24 -13.60 -0.26
C ILE A 569 13.32 -12.85 0.73
N CYS A 570 12.76 -11.69 0.35
CA CYS A 570 11.79 -10.97 1.17
C CYS A 570 10.54 -11.80 1.47
N TYR A 571 10.00 -12.52 0.47
CA TYR A 571 8.90 -13.46 0.66
C TYR A 571 9.24 -14.52 1.71
N LEU A 572 10.40 -15.17 1.56
CA LEU A 572 10.85 -16.23 2.48
C LEU A 572 11.03 -15.70 3.90
N TRP A 573 11.64 -14.51 4.04
CA TRP A 573 11.78 -13.87 5.34
C TRP A 573 10.42 -13.58 5.99
N CYS A 574 9.47 -12.99 5.25
CA CYS A 574 8.13 -12.73 5.76
C CYS A 574 7.41 -14.03 6.17
N LEU A 575 7.51 -15.09 5.36
CA LEU A 575 6.89 -16.38 5.65
C LEU A 575 7.49 -17.04 6.91
N VAL A 576 8.82 -17.05 7.03
CA VAL A 576 9.51 -17.60 8.21
C VAL A 576 9.13 -16.83 9.47
N GLN A 577 9.10 -15.49 9.41
CA GLN A 577 8.67 -14.66 10.54
C GLN A 577 7.20 -14.90 10.90
N LEU A 578 6.32 -15.04 9.90
CA LEU A 578 4.91 -15.34 10.11
C LEU A 578 4.74 -16.68 10.83
N VAL A 579 5.40 -17.72 10.35
CA VAL A 579 5.34 -19.06 10.96
C VAL A 579 5.92 -19.03 12.38
N ALA A 580 7.08 -18.40 12.58
CA ALA A 580 7.72 -18.29 13.89
C ALA A 580 6.84 -17.56 14.92
N GLN A 581 6.19 -16.46 14.52
CA GLN A 581 5.33 -15.67 15.41
C GLN A 581 3.92 -16.26 15.61
N SER A 582 3.52 -17.22 14.77
CA SER A 582 2.21 -17.86 14.85
C SER A 582 2.08 -18.91 15.96
N ASP A 583 3.21 -19.41 16.48
CA ASP A 583 3.30 -20.58 17.38
C ASP A 583 2.60 -21.83 16.81
N ILE A 584 2.52 -21.97 15.47
CA ILE A 584 1.87 -23.13 14.85
C ILE A 584 2.78 -24.37 14.89
N LEU A 585 4.11 -24.19 14.82
CA LEU A 585 5.12 -25.25 14.86
C LEU A 585 5.70 -25.51 16.26
N THR A 586 5.47 -24.64 17.24
CA THR A 586 5.97 -24.81 18.61
C THR A 586 5.02 -25.71 19.41
N ARG A 587 5.09 -27.02 19.14
CA ARG A 587 4.52 -28.08 19.99
C ARG A 587 5.63 -29.05 20.40
N GLY A 588 6.46 -28.63 21.35
CA GLY A 588 7.51 -29.47 21.95
C GLY A 588 8.45 -28.66 22.86
N SER A 589 8.32 -28.86 24.18
CA SER A 589 9.18 -28.34 25.24
C SER A 589 9.15 -26.81 25.44
N THR A 590 8.28 -26.29 26.30
CA THR A 590 8.72 -25.87 27.63
C THR A 590 7.51 -25.84 28.59
N LYS A 591 7.17 -27.02 29.11
CA LYS A 591 6.61 -27.14 30.46
C LYS A 591 7.77 -27.61 31.35
N SER A 592 7.90 -26.99 32.51
CA SER A 592 8.90 -27.22 33.57
C SER A 592 10.12 -26.29 33.56
N LYS A 593 9.98 -25.15 34.23
CA LYS A 593 10.62 -24.93 35.55
C LYS A 593 10.01 -23.67 36.20
N ALA A 594 8.85 -23.87 36.82
CA ALA A 594 8.57 -23.15 38.05
C ALA A 594 9.39 -23.86 39.16
N LYS A 595 10.44 -23.22 39.64
CA LYS A 595 11.01 -23.42 40.98
C LYS A 595 10.81 -22.05 41.65
N SER A 596 9.85 -21.87 42.56
CA SER A 596 10.01 -22.12 44.01
C SER A 596 11.47 -22.04 44.46
N GLN A 597 11.90 -20.83 44.81
CA GLN A 597 12.39 -20.48 46.14
C GLN A 597 12.40 -18.96 46.26
#